data_AF-A0A5D6Y537-F1
#
_entry.id   AF-A0A5D6Y537-F1
#
_cell.length_a   1.000
_cell.length_b   1.000
_cell.length_c   1.000
_cell.angle_alpha   90.00
_cell.angle_beta   90.00
_cell.angle_gamma   90.00
#
_symmetry.space_group_name_H-M   'P 1'
#
loop_
_entity.id
_entity.type
_entity.pdbx_description
1 polymer ?
#
loop_
_entity_poly.entity_id
_entity_poly.type
_entity_poly.pdbx_seq_one_letter_code
_entity_poly.pdbx_strand_id
1 'polypeptide(L)'
;MTAATRVLLIDNYDSFTYNIYQYMAQLGAHVDVIRNDQITLEGIHALNPDRIMISPGPGHPRDSGISCDVIREFAGKVPIAGVCLGLQCMFEVFGGTVGHAGEIVHGKQSTMVHDGKGLLRGMAPEFQAIRYHSLVGLPETLPAELEVTATVKGSDMIMGVRHKTAS
;
A
#
# COMPACT_ATOMS: atom_id res chain seq x y z
N MET A 1 -11.16 25.55 -13.37
CA MET A 1 -10.93 24.77 -12.14
C MET A 1 -10.68 23.34 -12.57
N THR A 2 -9.52 22.77 -12.28
CA THR A 2 -9.31 21.33 -12.47
C THR A 2 -10.22 20.59 -11.50
N ALA A 3 -10.96 19.58 -11.98
CA ALA A 3 -11.76 18.74 -11.09
C ALA A 3 -10.86 18.10 -10.03
N ALA A 4 -11.34 18.01 -8.79
CA ALA A 4 -10.62 17.35 -7.70
C ALA A 4 -10.40 15.87 -8.03
N THR A 5 -9.19 15.36 -7.83
CA THR A 5 -8.88 13.93 -8.01
C THR A 5 -9.74 13.09 -7.06
N ARG A 6 -10.50 12.14 -7.61
CA ARG A 6 -11.32 11.19 -6.87
C ARG A 6 -10.50 9.99 -6.44
N VAL A 7 -10.38 9.79 -5.13
CA VAL A 7 -9.63 8.67 -4.55
C VAL A 7 -10.61 7.75 -3.83
N LEU A 8 -10.62 6.47 -4.20
CA LEU A 8 -11.26 5.44 -3.38
C LEU A 8 -10.23 4.95 -2.34
N LEU A 9 -10.52 5.16 -1.06
CA LEU A 9 -9.75 4.61 0.05
C LEU A 9 -10.48 3.39 0.61
N ILE A 10 -9.94 2.20 0.35
CA ILE A 10 -10.46 0.94 0.90
C ILE A 10 -9.96 0.78 2.33
N ASP A 11 -10.88 0.86 3.29
CA ASP A 11 -10.61 0.70 4.72
C ASP A 11 -10.63 -0.78 5.11
N ASN A 12 -9.47 -1.28 5.54
CA ASN A 12 -9.30 -2.61 6.12
C ASN A 12 -9.44 -2.57 7.66
N TYR A 13 -10.35 -1.76 8.18
CA TYR A 13 -10.65 -1.62 9.61
C TYR A 13 -9.46 -1.16 10.45
N ASP A 14 -8.70 -0.19 9.95
CA ASP A 14 -7.52 0.34 10.63
C ASP A 14 -7.76 1.69 11.29
N SER A 15 -7.11 1.91 12.44
CA SER A 15 -7.23 3.14 13.21
C SER A 15 -6.54 4.34 12.52
N PHE A 16 -5.62 4.11 11.57
CA PHE A 16 -4.90 5.16 10.84
C PHE A 16 -5.53 5.51 9.49
N THR A 17 -6.61 4.83 9.05
CA THR A 17 -7.30 5.12 7.79
C THR A 17 -7.69 6.61 7.69
N TYR A 18 -8.21 7.20 8.77
CA TYR A 18 -8.63 8.59 8.75
C TYR A 18 -7.47 9.60 8.75
N ASN A 19 -6.27 9.21 9.19
CA ASN A 19 -5.08 10.04 9.00
C ASN A 19 -4.72 10.13 7.52
N ILE A 20 -4.77 9.00 6.80
CA ILE A 20 -4.52 8.96 5.35
C ILE A 20 -5.56 9.80 4.60
N TYR A 21 -6.85 9.60 4.92
CA TYR A 21 -7.95 10.41 4.40
C TYR A 21 -7.69 11.90 4.59
N GLN A 22 -7.35 12.31 5.82
CA GLN A 22 -7.16 13.71 6.14
C GLN A 22 -6.04 14.35 5.32
N TYR A 23 -4.89 13.68 5.19
CA TYR A 23 -3.78 14.20 4.37
C TYR A 23 -4.16 14.32 2.90
N MET A 24 -4.86 13.32 2.34
CA MET A 24 -5.32 13.38 0.94
C MET A 24 -6.34 14.51 0.72
N ALA A 25 -7.30 14.66 1.62
CA ALA A 25 -8.31 15.71 1.57
C ALA A 25 -7.68 17.12 1.69
N GLN A 26 -6.68 17.29 2.57
CA GLN A 26 -5.93 18.55 2.70
C GLN A 26 -5.16 18.92 1.43
N LEU A 27 -4.73 17.93 0.64
CA LEU A 27 -4.11 18.13 -0.67
C LEU A 27 -5.14 18.38 -1.80
N GLY A 28 -6.44 18.42 -1.48
CA GLY A 28 -7.52 18.75 -2.40
C GLY A 28 -8.16 17.55 -3.11
N ALA A 29 -7.86 16.32 -2.70
CA ALA A 29 -8.53 15.13 -3.23
C ALA A 29 -9.96 14.98 -2.68
N HIS A 30 -10.87 14.48 -3.50
CA HIS A 30 -12.17 13.97 -3.05
C HIS A 30 -12.01 12.49 -2.70
N VAL A 31 -12.08 12.17 -1.40
CA VAL A 31 -11.78 10.81 -0.92
C VAL A 31 -13.06 10.10 -0.47
N ASP A 32 -13.40 9.03 -1.17
CA ASP A 32 -14.48 8.10 -0.80
C ASP A 32 -13.87 7.00 0.07
N VAL A 33 -14.17 6.98 1.38
CA VAL A 33 -13.69 5.94 2.31
C VAL A 33 -14.73 4.84 2.43
N ILE A 34 -14.40 3.62 1.99
CA ILE A 34 -15.33 2.49 2.00
C ILE A 34 -14.63 1.26 2.54
N ARG A 35 -15.28 0.52 3.45
CA ARG A 35 -14.72 -0.70 4.03
C ARG A 35 -14.61 -1.81 3.00
N ASN A 36 -13.64 -2.69 3.19
CA ASN A 36 -13.31 -3.80 2.29
C ASN A 36 -14.44 -4.83 2.04
N ASP A 37 -15.54 -4.73 2.79
CA ASP A 37 -16.73 -5.59 2.71
C ASP A 37 -18.01 -4.82 2.34
N GLN A 38 -17.92 -3.50 2.10
CA GLN A 38 -19.06 -2.62 1.79
C GLN A 38 -19.13 -2.18 0.33
N ILE A 39 -18.25 -2.69 -0.53
CA ILE A 39 -18.23 -2.39 -1.97
C ILE A 39 -17.86 -3.63 -2.77
N THR A 40 -18.36 -3.72 -4.00
CA THR A 40 -18.02 -4.78 -4.95
C THR A 40 -17.15 -4.22 -6.08
N LEU A 41 -16.51 -5.08 -6.87
CA LEU A 41 -15.72 -4.64 -8.03
C LEU A 41 -16.57 -3.86 -9.03
N GLU A 42 -17.82 -4.27 -9.26
CA GLU A 42 -18.78 -3.55 -10.11
C GLU A 42 -19.12 -2.18 -9.52
N GLY A 43 -19.24 -2.10 -8.19
CA GLY A 43 -19.42 -0.83 -7.49
C GLY A 43 -18.24 0.12 -7.68
N ILE A 44 -17.02 -0.39 -7.70
CA ILE A 44 -15.81 0.41 -7.97
C ILE A 44 -15.78 0.88 -9.43
N HIS A 45 -16.13 0.01 -10.38
CA HIS A 45 -16.26 0.39 -11.80
C HIS A 45 -17.30 1.50 -11.98
N ALA A 46 -18.44 1.42 -11.29
CA ALA A 46 -19.47 2.46 -11.33
C ALA A 46 -19.03 3.77 -10.64
N LEU A 47 -18.24 3.67 -9.57
CA LEU A 47 -17.66 4.84 -8.87
C LEU A 47 -16.64 5.58 -9.74
N ASN A 48 -15.96 4.84 -10.63
CA ASN A 48 -14.96 5.34 -11.56
C ASN A 48 -13.90 6.25 -10.89
N PRO A 49 -13.13 5.74 -9.90
CA PRO A 49 -12.13 6.53 -9.20
C PRO A 49 -10.91 6.82 -10.08
N ASP A 50 -10.28 7.98 -9.88
CA ASP A 50 -9.00 8.31 -10.54
C ASP A 50 -7.83 7.53 -9.95
N ARG A 51 -7.92 7.17 -8.66
CA ARG A 51 -6.89 6.47 -7.88
C ARG A 51 -7.53 5.59 -6.82
N ILE A 52 -6.84 4.51 -6.47
CA ILE A 52 -7.24 3.61 -5.39
C ILE A 52 -6.13 3.59 -4.32
N MET A 53 -6.53 3.69 -3.06
CA MET A 53 -5.65 3.53 -1.90
C MET A 53 -6.15 2.37 -1.05
N ILE A 54 -5.29 1.41 -0.75
CA ILE A 54 -5.57 0.31 0.15
C ILE A 54 -4.95 0.64 1.52
N SER A 55 -5.79 0.80 2.54
CA SER A 55 -5.34 1.19 3.87
C SER A 55 -4.52 0.07 4.55
N PRO A 56 -3.82 0.40 5.66
CA PRO A 56 -3.40 -0.59 6.63
C PRO A 56 -4.59 -1.37 7.19
N GLY A 57 -4.32 -2.45 7.92
CA GLY A 57 -5.32 -3.28 8.56
C GLY A 57 -4.67 -4.40 9.38
N PRO A 58 -5.44 -5.07 10.26
CA PRO A 58 -4.98 -6.26 10.97
C PRO A 58 -4.97 -7.49 10.05
N GLY A 59 -4.31 -8.55 10.50
CA GLY A 59 -4.39 -9.87 9.86
C GLY A 59 -3.44 -10.05 8.68
N HIS A 60 -3.78 -11.01 7.80
CA HIS A 60 -3.02 -11.32 6.59
C HIS A 60 -3.76 -10.80 5.35
N PRO A 61 -3.09 -10.64 4.20
CA PRO A 61 -3.77 -10.22 2.97
C PRO A 61 -4.94 -11.11 2.53
N ARG A 62 -4.90 -12.41 2.83
CA ARG A 62 -6.04 -13.31 2.60
C ARG A 62 -7.30 -12.94 3.39
N ASP A 63 -7.17 -12.17 4.47
CA ASP A 63 -8.26 -11.72 5.34
C ASP A 63 -8.72 -10.29 4.99
N SER A 64 -8.14 -9.66 3.95
CA SER A 64 -8.33 -8.23 3.61
C SER A 64 -9.61 -7.91 2.80
N GLY A 65 -10.63 -8.76 2.90
CA GLY A 65 -11.86 -8.63 2.12
C GLY A 65 -11.57 -8.54 0.61
N ILE A 66 -12.14 -7.55 -0.07
CA ILE A 66 -11.98 -7.40 -1.52
C ILE A 66 -10.59 -6.85 -1.93
N SER A 67 -9.73 -6.44 -1.00
CA SER A 67 -8.54 -5.62 -1.32
C SER A 67 -7.60 -6.30 -2.32
N CYS A 68 -7.37 -7.61 -2.18
CA CYS A 68 -6.58 -8.39 -3.14
C CYS A 68 -7.25 -8.46 -4.51
N ASP A 69 -8.57 -8.61 -4.56
CA ASP A 69 -9.33 -8.67 -5.81
C ASP A 69 -9.34 -7.32 -6.52
N VAL A 70 -9.40 -6.22 -5.77
CA VAL A 70 -9.26 -4.86 -6.32
C VAL A 70 -7.89 -4.68 -6.97
N ILE A 71 -6.81 -5.11 -6.33
CA ILE A 71 -5.48 -5.02 -6.92
C ILE A 71 -5.41 -5.84 -8.21
N ARG A 72 -5.92 -7.08 -8.21
CA ARG A 72 -5.96 -7.94 -9.42
C ARG A 72 -6.76 -7.30 -10.56
N GLU A 73 -7.92 -6.76 -10.25
CA GLU A 73 -8.86 -6.24 -11.24
C GLU A 73 -8.40 -4.89 -11.80
N PHE A 74 -7.85 -4.00 -10.97
CA PHE A 74 -7.57 -2.61 -11.35
C PHE A 74 -6.08 -2.31 -11.62
N ALA A 75 -5.15 -3.23 -11.31
CA ALA A 75 -3.74 -3.05 -11.66
C ALA A 75 -3.56 -2.80 -13.17
N GLY A 76 -2.79 -1.76 -13.51
CA GLY A 76 -2.58 -1.32 -14.89
C GLY A 76 -3.76 -0.56 -15.52
N LYS A 77 -4.90 -0.42 -14.82
CA LYS A 77 -6.07 0.36 -15.26
C LYS A 77 -6.20 1.66 -14.47
N VAL A 78 -6.05 1.58 -13.15
CA VAL A 78 -6.14 2.73 -12.22
C VAL A 78 -4.90 2.70 -11.32
N PRO A 79 -4.22 3.84 -11.07
CA PRO A 79 -3.10 3.88 -10.13
C PRO A 79 -3.52 3.44 -8.72
N ILE A 80 -2.82 2.45 -8.17
CA ILE A 80 -3.09 1.90 -6.83
C ILE A 80 -1.89 2.13 -5.92
N ALA A 81 -2.13 2.63 -4.71
CA ALA A 81 -1.16 2.69 -3.63
C ALA A 81 -1.65 1.87 -2.42
N GLY A 82 -0.72 1.31 -1.64
CA GLY A 82 -1.03 0.48 -0.49
C GLY A 82 -0.05 0.71 0.65
N VAL A 83 -0.56 0.72 1.89
CA VAL A 83 0.25 0.91 3.10
C VAL A 83 0.06 -0.27 4.03
N CYS A 84 1.15 -0.79 4.61
CA CYS A 84 1.11 -1.94 5.53
C CYS A 84 0.38 -3.15 4.88
N LEU A 85 -0.84 -3.47 5.33
CA LEU A 85 -1.65 -4.52 4.73
C LEU A 85 -1.87 -4.30 3.24
N GLY A 86 -2.09 -3.07 2.78
CA GLY A 86 -2.20 -2.77 1.35
C GLY A 86 -0.94 -3.12 0.55
N LEU A 87 0.25 -2.87 1.11
CA LEU A 87 1.53 -3.28 0.51
C LEU A 87 1.67 -4.81 0.49
N GLN A 88 1.26 -5.47 1.57
CA GLN A 88 1.29 -6.93 1.68
C GLN A 88 0.33 -7.58 0.67
N CYS A 89 -0.88 -7.04 0.49
CA CYS A 89 -1.82 -7.48 -0.55
C CYS A 89 -1.22 -7.36 -1.94
N MET A 90 -0.54 -6.25 -2.25
CA MET A 90 0.15 -6.10 -3.54
C MET A 90 1.22 -7.18 -3.72
N PHE A 91 2.05 -7.39 -2.71
CA PHE A 91 3.11 -8.39 -2.75
C PHE A 91 2.55 -9.80 -3.03
N GLU A 92 1.48 -10.16 -2.33
CA GLU A 92 0.85 -11.49 -2.42
C GLU A 92 0.08 -11.68 -3.74
N VAL A 93 -0.60 -10.64 -4.23
CA VAL A 93 -1.32 -10.68 -5.52
C VAL A 93 -0.40 -10.97 -6.70
N PHE A 94 0.83 -10.44 -6.68
CA PHE A 94 1.83 -10.71 -7.71
C PHE A 94 2.64 -11.99 -7.45
N GLY A 95 2.23 -12.83 -6.49
CA GLY A 95 2.82 -14.16 -6.24
C GLY A 95 3.94 -14.18 -5.19
N GLY A 96 4.17 -13.09 -4.48
CA GLY A 96 5.12 -13.04 -3.38
C GLY A 96 4.54 -13.66 -2.10
N THR A 97 5.39 -14.08 -1.18
CA THR A 97 4.96 -14.60 0.12
C THR A 97 5.06 -13.51 1.19
N VAL A 98 3.99 -13.31 1.94
CA VAL A 98 3.98 -12.45 3.14
C VAL A 98 4.12 -13.33 4.37
N GLY A 99 5.21 -13.13 5.12
CA GLY A 99 5.58 -13.96 6.26
C GLY A 99 6.01 -13.12 7.46
N HIS A 100 6.37 -13.80 8.55
CA HIS A 100 6.87 -13.13 9.75
C HIS A 100 8.20 -12.43 9.50
N ALA A 101 8.33 -11.22 10.02
CA ALA A 101 9.53 -10.38 9.85
C ALA A 101 10.77 -10.85 10.64
N GLY A 102 10.71 -11.99 11.34
CA GLY A 102 11.77 -12.51 12.21
C GLY A 102 11.97 -11.73 13.52
N GLU A 103 11.65 -10.43 13.53
CA GLU A 103 11.63 -9.56 14.71
C GLU A 103 10.23 -8.97 14.92
N ILE A 104 9.70 -9.06 16.15
CA ILE A 104 8.48 -8.33 16.51
C ILE A 104 8.84 -6.86 16.68
N VAL A 105 8.36 -6.03 15.75
CA VAL A 105 8.59 -4.58 15.76
C VAL A 105 7.27 -3.87 16.04
N HIS A 106 7.07 -3.43 17.28
CA HIS A 106 5.94 -2.58 17.68
C HIS A 106 6.47 -1.24 18.16
N GLY A 107 6.22 -0.19 17.37
CA GLY A 107 6.55 1.18 17.76
C GLY A 107 8.05 1.50 17.77
N LYS A 108 8.90 0.65 17.17
CA LYS A 108 10.33 1.00 17.03
C LYS A 108 10.53 1.90 15.83
N GLN A 109 11.33 2.93 16.04
CA GLN A 109 11.85 3.78 14.99
C GLN A 109 12.93 3.01 14.23
N SER A 110 12.89 3.06 12.90
CA SER A 110 13.87 2.42 12.04
C SER A 110 14.27 3.38 10.94
N THR A 111 15.55 3.32 10.55
CA THR A 111 16.06 4.09 9.42
C THR A 111 15.73 3.35 8.14
N MET A 112 15.00 4.00 7.24
CA MET A 112 14.69 3.49 5.90
C MET A 112 15.72 4.01 4.91
N VAL A 113 16.09 3.18 3.94
CA VAL A 113 16.83 3.56 2.73
C VAL A 113 15.93 3.34 1.52
N HIS A 114 16.08 4.15 0.48
CA HIS A 114 15.26 4.03 -0.72
C HIS A 114 15.98 4.39 -2.01
N ASP A 115 15.37 4.05 -3.15
CA ASP A 115 15.94 4.27 -4.48
C ASP A 115 15.70 5.67 -5.06
N GLY A 116 14.84 6.48 -4.42
CA GLY A 116 14.61 7.90 -4.77
C GLY A 116 13.77 8.08 -6.02
N LYS A 117 13.03 7.05 -6.43
CA LYS A 117 12.18 7.04 -7.63
C LYS A 117 10.70 6.92 -7.24
N GLY A 118 9.81 7.18 -8.20
CA GLY A 118 8.36 7.10 -7.99
C GLY A 118 7.90 7.99 -6.82
N LEU A 119 7.15 7.39 -5.89
CA LEU A 119 6.63 8.07 -4.69
C LEU A 119 7.71 8.65 -3.77
N LEU A 120 8.95 8.13 -3.84
CA LEU A 120 10.06 8.54 -2.98
C LEU A 120 10.98 9.58 -3.63
N ARG A 121 10.58 10.10 -4.81
CA ARG A 121 11.36 11.13 -5.51
C ARG A 121 11.39 12.42 -4.71
N GLY A 122 12.60 12.96 -4.52
CA GLY A 122 12.82 14.22 -3.80
C GLY A 122 12.86 14.09 -2.27
N MET A 123 12.68 12.87 -1.75
CA MET A 123 12.91 12.58 -0.33
C MET A 123 14.41 12.45 -0.03
N ALA A 124 14.79 12.69 1.23
CA ALA A 124 16.13 12.44 1.70
C ALA A 124 16.46 10.94 1.56
N PRO A 125 17.68 10.55 1.11
CA PRO A 125 18.03 9.15 0.84
C PRO A 125 17.81 8.20 2.01
N GLU A 126 17.85 8.75 3.24
CA GLU A 126 17.49 8.07 4.46
C GLU A 126 16.42 8.88 5.19
N PHE A 127 15.42 8.18 5.73
CA PHE A 127 14.39 8.79 6.57
C PHE A 127 14.00 7.87 7.74
N GLN A 128 13.46 8.47 8.79
CA GLN A 128 12.98 7.72 9.95
C GLN A 128 11.51 7.38 9.78
N ALA A 129 11.16 6.12 9.99
CA ALA A 129 9.78 5.65 10.01
C ALA A 129 9.52 4.79 11.25
N ILE A 130 8.32 4.89 11.78
CA ILE A 130 7.85 4.00 12.84
C ILE A 130 7.26 2.75 12.17
N ARG A 131 7.67 1.58 12.66
CA ARG A 131 7.20 0.29 12.16
C ARG A 131 6.25 -0.36 13.16
N TYR A 132 5.16 -0.91 12.65
CA TYR A 132 4.14 -1.60 13.44
C TYR A 132 3.85 -3.03 12.95
N HIS A 133 4.51 -3.46 11.87
CA HIS A 133 4.18 -4.70 11.17
C HIS A 133 4.91 -5.90 11.78
N SER A 134 4.16 -6.97 12.06
CA SER A 134 4.67 -8.31 12.36
C SER A 134 4.95 -9.14 11.11
N LEU A 135 4.40 -8.70 9.96
CA LEU A 135 4.48 -9.36 8.67
C LEU A 135 5.15 -8.47 7.63
N VAL A 136 5.94 -9.08 6.74
CA VAL A 136 6.63 -8.43 5.62
C VAL A 136 6.64 -9.35 4.40
N GLY A 137 6.81 -8.76 3.21
CA GLY A 137 7.11 -9.53 2.01
C GLY A 137 8.48 -10.18 2.14
N LEU A 138 8.55 -11.49 1.89
CA LEU A 138 9.76 -12.28 2.01
C LEU A 138 10.66 -12.06 0.77
N PRO A 139 11.89 -11.53 0.92
CA PRO A 139 12.78 -11.20 -0.20
C PRO A 139 13.04 -12.35 -1.17
N GLU A 140 13.13 -13.58 -0.67
CA GLU A 140 13.35 -14.80 -1.44
C GLU A 140 12.20 -15.14 -2.41
N THR A 141 11.03 -14.52 -2.21
CA THR A 141 9.84 -14.70 -3.05
C THR A 141 9.45 -13.43 -3.81
N LEU A 142 10.35 -12.45 -3.92
CA LEU A 142 10.07 -11.20 -4.63
C LEU A 142 9.59 -11.48 -6.07
N PRO A 143 8.36 -11.07 -6.44
CA PRO A 143 7.83 -11.27 -7.78
C PRO A 143 8.66 -10.60 -8.86
N ALA A 144 8.69 -11.20 -10.06
CA ALA A 144 9.44 -10.66 -11.19
C ALA A 144 8.87 -9.31 -11.69
N GLU A 145 7.60 -9.06 -11.44
CA GLU A 145 6.85 -7.87 -11.81
C GLU A 145 7.10 -6.69 -10.85
N LEU A 146 7.60 -6.99 -9.64
CA LEU A 146 7.85 -6.00 -8.60
C LEU A 146 9.34 -5.69 -8.49
N GLU A 147 9.63 -4.45 -8.13
CA GLU A 147 10.97 -4.04 -7.70
C GLU A 147 10.89 -3.43 -6.31
N VAL A 148 11.89 -3.73 -5.47
CA VAL A 148 12.01 -3.16 -4.13
C VAL A 148 12.42 -1.70 -4.25
N THR A 149 11.68 -0.81 -3.58
CA THR A 149 11.91 0.63 -3.60
C THR A 149 12.47 1.16 -2.30
N ALA A 150 12.23 0.45 -1.18
CA ALA A 150 12.75 0.82 0.13
C ALA A 150 12.99 -0.42 1.01
N THR A 151 14.00 -0.35 1.87
CA THR A 151 14.31 -1.36 2.90
C THR A 151 14.70 -0.70 4.22
N VAL A 152 14.77 -1.50 5.29
CA VAL A 152 15.42 -1.09 6.54
C VAL A 152 16.94 -1.01 6.32
N LYS A 153 17.58 0.07 6.77
CA LYS A 153 19.03 0.25 6.64
C LYS A 153 19.79 -0.92 7.28
N GLY A 154 20.65 -1.59 6.50
CA GLY A 154 21.44 -2.74 6.94
C GLY A 154 20.68 -4.07 6.96
N SER A 155 19.48 -4.13 6.37
CA SER A 155 18.66 -5.34 6.25
C SER A 155 18.04 -5.45 4.84
N ASP A 156 17.68 -6.67 4.47
CA ASP A 156 16.91 -7.01 3.26
C ASP A 156 15.39 -6.86 3.44
N MET A 157 14.94 -6.46 4.63
CA MET A 157 13.52 -6.31 4.94
C MET A 157 12.86 -5.26 4.04
N ILE A 158 11.92 -5.74 3.23
CA ILE A 158 11.18 -4.92 2.25
C ILE A 158 10.24 -3.97 2.96
N MET A 159 10.37 -2.68 2.66
CA MET A 159 9.56 -1.59 3.22
C MET A 159 8.81 -0.81 2.14
N GLY A 160 9.07 -1.09 0.87
CA GLY A 160 8.34 -0.56 -0.27
C GLY A 160 8.65 -1.37 -1.51
N VAL A 161 7.64 -1.51 -2.38
CA VAL A 161 7.78 -2.06 -3.72
C VAL A 161 7.03 -1.19 -4.71
N ARG A 162 7.33 -1.34 -6.00
CA ARG A 162 6.49 -0.85 -7.08
C ARG A 162 6.45 -1.86 -8.21
N HIS A 163 5.38 -1.83 -9.00
CA HIS A 163 5.33 -2.57 -10.25
C HIS A 163 6.30 -1.96 -11.25
N LYS A 164 7.04 -2.79 -11.99
CA LYS A 164 8.08 -2.33 -12.93
C LYS A 164 7.53 -1.55 -14.13
N THR A 165 6.28 -1.83 -14.52
CA THR A 165 5.67 -1.29 -15.75
C THR A 165 4.32 -0.59 -15.56
N ALA A 166 3.69 -0.73 -14.38
CA ALA A 166 2.39 -0.12 -14.13
C ALA A 166 2.64 1.20 -13.40
N SER A 167 2.10 2.28 -13.94
CA SER A 167 2.25 3.66 -13.47
C SER A 167 1.02 4.14 -12.70
#